data_AF-A0A1Y0ISI2-F1
#
_entry.id   AF-A0A1Y0ISI2-F1
#
_cell.length_a   1.000
_cell.length_b   1.000
_cell.length_c   1.000
_cell.angle_alpha   90.00
_cell.angle_beta   90.00
_cell.angle_gamma   90.00
#
_symmetry.space_group_name_H-M   'P 1'
#
loop_
_entity.id
_entity.type
_entity.pdbx_description
1 polymer ?
#
loop_
_entity_poly.entity_id
_entity_poly.type
_entity_poly.pdbx_seq_one_letter_code
_entity_poly.pdbx_strand_id
1 'polypeptide(L)'
;MKKQLFLAALAAAFVAAGCSVTIDQDALTQKANELKQQAQDTLNQFQQDAQLTEKLMQVANVGQTEVNQFLSDLMQDPSTQQAVDQLGYDVVIGIIQQQVMANNGVIEGAVLNMIQQELENRMGQ
;
A
#
# COMPACT_ATOMS: atom_id res chain seq x y z
N MET A 1 16.37 7.10 -29.03
CA MET A 1 15.48 7.72 -28.04
C MET A 1 14.11 7.92 -28.67
N LYS A 2 13.19 6.98 -28.47
CA LYS A 2 11.82 6.97 -29.01
C LYS A 2 10.92 6.34 -27.94
N LYS A 3 9.68 6.83 -27.83
CA LYS A 3 8.56 6.37 -26.97
C LYS A 3 8.32 7.20 -25.70
N GLN A 4 8.09 8.50 -25.88
CA GLN A 4 7.19 9.26 -25.01
C GLN A 4 5.99 9.72 -25.85
N LEU A 5 5.14 8.80 -26.28
CA LEU A 5 3.89 9.13 -26.97
C LEU A 5 2.87 8.01 -26.74
N PHE A 6 2.49 7.77 -25.47
CA PHE A 6 1.32 6.93 -25.16
C PHE A 6 0.52 7.42 -23.94
N LEU A 7 0.69 8.69 -23.53
CA LEU A 7 -0.04 9.29 -22.40
C LEU A 7 -1.12 10.31 -22.82
N ALA A 8 -1.59 10.26 -24.07
CA ALA A 8 -2.59 11.23 -24.56
C ALA A 8 -3.83 10.58 -25.22
N ALA A 9 -4.09 9.29 -24.96
CA ALA A 9 -5.23 8.59 -25.57
C ALA A 9 -6.38 8.26 -24.60
N LEU A 10 -6.24 8.45 -23.28
CA LEU A 10 -7.34 8.19 -22.34
C LEU A 10 -8.24 9.41 -22.08
N ALA A 11 -7.79 10.63 -22.43
CA ALA A 11 -8.56 11.86 -22.19
C ALA A 11 -9.55 12.21 -23.32
N ALA A 12 -9.41 11.62 -24.52
CA ALA A 12 -10.20 12.00 -25.69
C ALA A 12 -11.50 11.20 -25.89
N ALA A 13 -11.72 10.11 -25.14
CA ALA A 13 -12.95 9.33 -25.24
C ALA A 13 -14.15 9.95 -24.49
N PHE A 14 -13.92 10.94 -23.61
CA PHE A 14 -14.97 11.52 -22.78
C PHE A 14 -15.73 12.71 -23.41
N VAL A 15 -15.33 13.18 -24.58
CA VAL A 15 -15.88 14.44 -25.14
C VAL A 15 -16.84 14.21 -26.31
N ALA A 16 -16.89 13.00 -26.89
CA ALA A 16 -17.71 12.73 -28.09
C ALA A 16 -19.04 12.01 -27.83
N ALA A 17 -19.30 11.54 -26.60
CA ALA A 17 -20.63 11.11 -26.19
C ALA A 17 -21.17 12.17 -25.24
N GLY A 18 -22.22 12.88 -25.63
CA GLY A 18 -22.96 13.85 -24.80
C GLY A 18 -23.66 13.23 -23.58
N CYS A 19 -23.00 12.32 -22.87
CA CYS A 19 -23.31 11.97 -21.51
C CYS A 19 -22.61 13.01 -20.64
N SER A 20 -23.40 13.87 -20.01
CA SER A 20 -23.00 14.53 -18.78
C SER A 20 -22.48 13.46 -17.83
N VAL A 21 -21.17 13.25 -17.80
CA VAL A 21 -20.52 12.60 -16.66
C VAL A 21 -20.62 13.64 -15.56
N THR A 22 -21.79 13.72 -14.93
CA THR A 22 -21.88 14.09 -13.53
C THR A 22 -20.93 13.12 -12.86
N ILE A 23 -19.68 13.55 -12.65
CA ILE A 23 -18.81 12.93 -11.69
C ILE A 23 -19.58 13.14 -10.39
N ASP A 24 -20.38 12.14 -10.01
CA ASP A 24 -21.12 12.14 -8.76
C ASP A 24 -20.08 12.34 -7.66
N GLN A 25 -19.97 13.56 -7.16
CA GLN A 25 -19.09 13.88 -6.03
C GLN A 25 -19.42 12.97 -4.84
N ASP A 26 -20.68 12.55 -4.73
CA ASP A 26 -21.15 11.56 -3.77
C ASP A 26 -20.49 10.19 -3.98
N ALA A 27 -20.34 9.73 -5.23
CA ALA A 27 -19.67 8.46 -5.54
C ALA A 27 -18.15 8.51 -5.28
N LEU A 28 -17.50 9.65 -5.56
CA LEU A 28 -16.09 9.84 -5.22
C LEU A 28 -15.86 9.93 -3.71
N THR A 29 -16.75 10.62 -2.99
CA THR A 29 -16.68 10.76 -1.53
C THR A 29 -16.96 9.42 -0.84
N GLN A 30 -17.92 8.65 -1.36
CA GLN A 30 -18.22 7.31 -0.86
C GLN A 30 -17.04 6.36 -1.06
N LYS A 31 -16.43 6.33 -2.26
CA LYS A 31 -15.23 5.53 -2.50
C LYS A 31 -14.04 5.94 -1.64
N ALA A 32 -13.85 7.24 -1.42
CA ALA A 32 -12.79 7.73 -0.53
C ALA A 32 -13.00 7.28 0.92
N ASN A 33 -14.25 7.27 1.40
CA ASN A 33 -14.59 6.78 2.73
C ASN A 33 -14.40 5.26 2.86
N GLU A 34 -14.79 4.49 1.83
CA GLU A 34 -14.56 3.04 1.78
C GLU A 34 -13.07 2.70 1.83
N LEU A 35 -12.24 3.39 1.03
CA LEU A 35 -10.79 3.25 1.06
C LEU A 35 -10.21 3.59 2.45
N LYS A 36 -10.67 4.68 3.07
CA LYS A 36 -10.22 5.06 4.41
C LYS A 36 -10.60 4.04 5.47
N GLN A 37 -11.79 3.44 5.37
CA GLN A 37 -12.24 2.39 6.29
C GLN A 37 -11.36 1.15 6.14
N GLN A 38 -11.12 0.73 4.89
CA GLN A 38 -10.30 -0.43 4.55
C GLN A 38 -8.84 -0.26 5.00
N ALA A 39 -8.30 0.96 4.90
CA ALA A 39 -7.01 1.34 5.47
C ALA A 39 -6.92 1.02 6.96
N GLN A 40 -7.93 1.48 7.70
CA GLN A 40 -8.01 1.35 9.15
C GLN A 40 -8.19 -0.12 9.55
N ASP A 41 -9.04 -0.85 8.85
CA ASP A 41 -9.29 -2.26 9.11
C ASP A 41 -8.04 -3.11 8.85
N THR A 42 -7.33 -2.82 7.76
CA THR A 42 -6.08 -3.51 7.41
C THR A 42 -4.97 -3.16 8.40
N LEU A 43 -4.85 -1.89 8.80
CA LEU A 43 -3.91 -1.46 9.84
C LEU A 43 -4.23 -2.13 11.19
N ASN A 44 -5.51 -2.25 11.54
CA ASN A 44 -5.94 -2.99 12.72
C ASN A 44 -5.57 -4.48 12.61
N GLN A 45 -5.72 -5.10 11.44
CA GLN A 45 -5.27 -6.48 11.23
C GLN A 45 -3.76 -6.63 11.42
N PHE A 46 -2.96 -5.76 10.82
CA PHE A 46 -1.50 -5.78 10.98
C PHE A 46 -1.06 -5.56 12.44
N GLN A 47 -1.70 -4.65 13.17
CA GLN A 47 -1.40 -4.40 14.58
C GLN A 47 -1.89 -5.52 15.51
N GLN A 48 -2.98 -6.19 15.15
CA GLN A 48 -3.51 -7.35 15.89
C GLN A 48 -2.80 -8.65 15.51
N ASP A 49 -2.02 -8.65 14.43
CA ASP A 49 -1.16 -9.77 14.05
C ASP A 49 0.04 -9.85 15.00
N ALA A 50 -0.20 -10.56 16.10
CA ALA A 50 0.81 -10.81 17.13
C ALA A 50 2.04 -11.52 16.55
N GLN A 51 1.87 -12.37 15.54
CA GLN A 51 2.99 -13.12 14.95
C GLN A 51 3.89 -12.22 14.12
N LEU A 52 3.30 -11.37 13.27
CA LEU A 52 4.07 -10.37 12.53
C LEU A 52 4.77 -9.41 13.49
N THR A 53 4.03 -8.86 14.45
CA THR A 53 4.56 -7.88 15.39
C THR A 53 5.72 -8.45 16.20
N GLU A 54 5.56 -9.66 16.77
CA GLU A 54 6.60 -10.33 17.53
C GLU A 54 7.83 -10.66 16.65
N LYS A 55 7.60 -11.13 15.41
CA LYS A 55 8.70 -11.43 14.48
C LYS A 55 9.48 -10.17 14.11
N LEU A 56 8.81 -9.05 13.84
CA LEU A 56 9.48 -7.79 13.56
C LEU A 56 10.25 -7.29 14.78
N MET A 57 9.66 -7.36 15.98
CA MET A 57 10.36 -7.02 17.23
C MET A 57 11.63 -7.86 17.43
N GLN A 58 11.55 -9.17 17.20
CA GLN A 58 12.68 -10.08 17.34
C GLN A 58 13.79 -9.82 16.31
N VAL A 59 13.41 -9.64 15.03
CA VAL A 59 14.37 -9.44 13.93
C VAL A 59 15.05 -8.08 14.06
N ALA A 60 14.31 -7.05 14.43
CA ALA A 60 14.80 -5.67 14.54
C ALA A 60 15.40 -5.31 15.88
N ASN A 61 15.17 -6.14 16.91
CA ASN A 61 15.55 -5.86 18.28
C ASN A 61 15.01 -4.50 18.77
N VAL A 62 13.74 -4.21 18.44
CA VAL A 62 13.02 -2.99 18.86
C VAL A 62 11.75 -3.33 19.64
N GLY A 63 11.18 -2.32 20.29
CA GLY A 63 9.93 -2.45 21.02
C GLY A 63 8.70 -2.55 20.11
N GLN A 64 7.58 -2.92 20.72
CA GLN A 64 6.28 -2.99 20.04
C GLN A 64 5.85 -1.62 19.48
N THR A 65 6.18 -0.52 20.19
CA THR A 65 5.84 0.84 19.77
C THR A 65 6.47 1.18 18.43
N GLU A 66 7.75 0.87 18.24
CA GLU A 66 8.50 1.12 17.01
C GLU A 66 7.95 0.28 15.85
N VAL A 67 7.61 -0.99 16.09
CA VAL A 67 6.98 -1.84 15.08
C VAL A 67 5.60 -1.32 14.69
N ASN A 68 4.77 -0.95 15.67
CA ASN A 68 3.43 -0.42 15.41
C ASN A 68 3.48 0.89 14.63
N GLN A 69 4.44 1.77 14.95
CA GLN A 69 4.66 3.01 14.22
C GLN A 69 5.05 2.71 12.77
N PHE A 70 5.99 1.79 12.55
CA PHE A 70 6.41 1.40 11.21
C PHE A 70 5.29 0.80 10.37
N LEU A 71 4.51 -0.13 10.93
CA LEU A 71 3.36 -0.71 10.24
C LEU A 71 2.29 0.36 9.96
N SER A 72 2.10 1.30 10.89
CA SER A 72 1.19 2.44 10.70
C SER A 72 1.65 3.36 9.56
N ASP A 73 2.95 3.65 9.47
CA ASP A 73 3.50 4.49 8.41
C ASP A 73 3.43 3.79 7.04
N LEU A 74 3.65 2.47 7.02
CA LEU A 74 3.49 1.67 5.81
C LEU A 74 2.04 1.67 5.30
N MET A 75 1.06 1.57 6.21
CA MET A 75 -0.37 1.51 5.89
C MET A 75 -1.00 2.84 5.51
N GLN A 76 -0.38 3.96 5.92
CA GLN A 76 -0.74 5.28 5.43
C GLN A 76 -0.42 5.45 3.95
N ASP A 77 0.46 4.62 3.39
CA ASP A 77 0.73 4.61 1.96
C ASP A 77 -0.40 3.93 1.16
N PRO A 78 -0.99 4.61 0.16
CA PRO A 78 -2.04 4.04 -0.67
C PRO A 78 -1.62 2.78 -1.42
N SER A 79 -0.34 2.68 -1.82
CA SER A 79 0.19 1.51 -2.54
C SER A 79 0.15 0.24 -1.68
N THR A 80 0.31 0.38 -0.36
CA THR A 80 0.25 -0.76 0.57
C THR A 80 -1.15 -1.35 0.61
N GLN A 81 -2.18 -0.52 0.71
CA GLN A 81 -3.56 -0.99 0.68
C GLN A 81 -3.93 -1.61 -0.66
N GLN A 82 -3.54 -0.94 -1.75
CA GLN A 82 -3.75 -1.48 -3.08
C GLN A 82 -3.06 -2.84 -3.26
N ALA A 83 -1.88 -3.02 -2.65
CA ALA A 83 -1.17 -4.29 -2.68
C ALA A 83 -1.86 -5.37 -1.84
N VAL A 84 -2.46 -5.02 -0.70
CA VAL A 84 -3.27 -5.97 0.07
C VAL A 84 -4.47 -6.44 -0.75
N ASP A 85 -5.11 -5.54 -1.49
CA ASP A 85 -6.28 -5.86 -2.31
C ASP A 85 -5.94 -6.70 -3.54
N GLN A 86 -4.79 -6.44 -4.18
CA GLN A 86 -4.40 -7.11 -5.41
C GLN A 86 -3.59 -8.39 -5.17
N LEU A 87 -2.69 -8.38 -4.20
CA LEU A 87 -1.76 -9.48 -3.92
C LEU A 87 -2.22 -10.36 -2.76
N GLY A 88 -3.06 -9.82 -1.87
CA GLY A 88 -3.51 -10.48 -0.65
C GLY A 88 -2.63 -10.16 0.56
N TYR A 89 -3.26 -10.13 1.73
CA TYR A 89 -2.65 -9.81 3.03
C TYR A 89 -1.39 -10.63 3.34
N ASP A 90 -1.43 -11.95 3.16
CA ASP A 90 -0.30 -12.86 3.45
C ASP A 90 0.94 -12.55 2.59
N VAL A 91 0.72 -12.16 1.33
CA VAL A 91 1.81 -11.80 0.41
C VAL A 91 2.46 -10.51 0.86
N VAL A 92 1.66 -9.51 1.24
CA VAL A 92 2.15 -8.22 1.75
C VAL A 92 2.94 -8.42 3.04
N ILE A 93 2.44 -9.23 3.97
CA ILE A 93 3.20 -9.63 5.18
C ILE A 93 4.54 -10.26 4.81
N GLY A 94 4.55 -11.20 3.88
CA GLY A 94 5.76 -11.89 3.45
C GLY A 94 6.82 -10.92 2.93
N ILE A 95 6.39 -9.91 2.17
CA ILE A 95 7.26 -8.87 1.64
C ILE A 95 7.82 -8.00 2.76
N ILE A 96 6.98 -7.54 3.70
CA ILE A 96 7.42 -6.74 4.84
C ILE A 96 8.49 -7.49 5.64
N GLN A 97 8.21 -8.74 6.01
CA GLN A 97 9.15 -9.56 6.78
C GLN A 97 10.45 -9.78 6.01
N GLN A 98 10.36 -10.10 4.71
CA GLN A 98 11.53 -10.32 3.87
C GLN A 98 12.41 -9.07 3.80
N GLN A 99 11.83 -7.88 3.59
CA GLN A 99 12.61 -6.66 3.47
C GLN A 99 13.24 -6.25 4.79
N VAL A 100 12.52 -6.37 5.91
CA VAL A 100 13.09 -6.10 7.23
C VAL A 100 14.23 -7.08 7.54
N MET A 101 14.06 -8.37 7.28
CA MET A 101 15.12 -9.38 7.46
C MET A 101 16.32 -9.15 6.54
N ALA A 102 16.09 -8.81 5.27
CA ALA A 102 17.14 -8.54 4.29
C ALA A 102 17.97 -7.30 4.66
N ASN A 103 17.37 -6.35 5.39
CA ASN A 103 18.03 -5.15 5.88
C ASN A 103 18.49 -5.28 7.34
N ASN A 104 18.84 -6.49 7.79
CA ASN A 104 19.36 -6.76 9.14
C ASN A 104 18.43 -6.32 10.28
N GLY A 105 17.12 -6.37 10.06
CA GLY A 105 16.13 -5.92 11.03
C GLY A 105 16.01 -4.42 11.15
N VAL A 106 16.52 -3.65 10.21
CA VAL A 106 16.29 -2.20 10.22
C VAL A 106 14.81 -1.92 9.95
N ILE A 107 14.22 -1.08 10.81
CA ILE A 107 12.83 -0.63 10.71
C ILE A 107 12.85 0.90 10.63
N GLU A 108 13.20 1.41 9.46
CA GLU A 108 13.43 2.83 9.19
C GLU A 108 12.83 3.24 7.83
N GLY A 109 12.80 4.55 7.55
CA GLY A 109 12.23 5.10 6.31
C GLY A 109 12.80 4.51 5.02
N ALA A 110 14.08 4.12 5.01
CA ALA A 110 14.69 3.45 3.84
C ALA A 110 14.04 2.08 3.56
N VAL A 111 13.76 1.30 4.61
CA VAL A 111 13.12 -0.02 4.49
C VAL A 111 11.64 0.12 4.14
N LEU A 112 10.95 1.15 4.64
CA LEU A 112 9.60 1.49 4.19
C LEU A 112 9.55 1.69 2.67
N ASN A 113 10.45 2.51 2.12
CA ASN A 113 10.51 2.75 0.68
C ASN A 113 10.82 1.46 -0.12
N MET A 114 11.70 0.60 0.40
CA MET A 114 12.00 -0.68 -0.25
C MET A 114 10.80 -1.63 -0.26
N ILE A 115 10.02 -1.65 0.82
CA ILE A 115 8.77 -2.42 0.87
C ILE A 115 7.79 -1.86 -0.15
N GLN A 116 7.54 -0.55 -0.15
CA GLN A 116 6.62 0.09 -1.08
C GLN A 116 7.01 -0.19 -2.54
N GLN A 117 8.29 -0.04 -2.87
CA GLN A 117 8.78 -0.32 -4.22
C GLN A 117 8.61 -1.80 -4.62
N GLU A 118 8.82 -2.74 -3.69
CA GLU A 118 8.57 -4.15 -3.95
C GLU A 118 7.07 -4.45 -4.14
N LEU A 119 6.19 -3.81 -3.36
CA LEU A 119 4.75 -3.92 -3.53
C LEU A 119 4.30 -3.41 -4.91
N GLU A 120 4.76 -2.23 -5.31
CA GLU A 120 4.49 -1.66 -6.64
C GLU A 120 5.00 -2.58 -7.77
N ASN A 121 6.21 -3.13 -7.62
CA ASN A 121 6.78 -4.05 -8.60
C ASN A 121 5.93 -5.31 -8.77
N ARG A 122 5.31 -5.82 -7.70
CA ARG A 122 4.47 -7.02 -7.76
C ARG A 122 3.07 -6.75 -8.27
N MET A 123 2.51 -5.58 -7.99
CA MET A 123 1.23 -5.17 -8.57
C MET A 123 1.33 -4.89 -10.08
N GLY A 124 2.52 -4.52 -10.57
CA GLY A 124 2.77 -4.25 -11.99
C GLY A 124 3.10 -5.47 -12.85
N GLN A 125 3.20 -6.67 -12.27
CA GLN A 125 3.51 -7.94 -12.95
C GLN A 125 2.25 -8.76 -13.22
#